data_AF-A0A060CEW7-F1
#
_entry.id   AF-A0A060CEW7-F1
#
_cell.length_a   1.000
_cell.length_b   1.000
_cell.length_c   1.000
_cell.angle_alpha   90.00
_cell.angle_beta   90.00
_cell.angle_gamma   90.00
#
_symmetry.space_group_name_H-M   'P 1'
#
loop_
_entity.id
_entity.type
_entity.pdbx_description
1 polymer ?
#
loop_
_entity_poly.entity_id
_entity_poly.type
_entity_poly.pdbx_seq_one_letter_code
_entity_poly.pdbx_strand_id
1 'polypeptide(L)'
;MRSERFENGEFVSLVQDMTPAELGDILSGHGMWKTEANERLGIPNMVMTDGTYGVRYSIQQIDQDEKGGQDLPVSLTSLTSGPKMLKWRGARMKPATVPEWLKLCL
;
A
#
# COMPACT_ATOMS: atom_id res chain seq x y z
N MET A 1 -13.23 -12.32 -1.05
CA MET A 1 -13.79 -12.20 -2.41
C MET A 1 -14.22 -10.75 -2.58
N ARG A 2 -13.83 -10.08 -3.66
CA ARG A 2 -14.22 -8.67 -3.85
C ARG A 2 -15.70 -8.58 -4.21
N SER A 3 -16.41 -7.61 -3.65
CA SER A 3 -17.84 -7.46 -3.94
C SER A 3 -18.05 -6.86 -5.33
N GLU A 4 -19.11 -7.29 -6.02
CA GLU A 4 -19.47 -6.75 -7.34
C GLU A 4 -19.76 -5.24 -7.26
N ARG A 5 -20.37 -4.80 -6.16
CA ARG A 5 -20.63 -3.38 -5.86
C ARG A 5 -19.34 -2.55 -5.82
N PHE A 6 -18.25 -3.12 -5.29
CA PHE A 6 -16.96 -2.45 -5.25
C PHE A 6 -16.36 -2.34 -6.66
N GLU A 7 -16.38 -3.44 -7.43
CA GLU A 7 -15.87 -3.45 -8.81
C GLU A 7 -16.67 -2.53 -9.76
N ASN A 8 -17.98 -2.40 -9.52
CA ASN A 8 -18.87 -1.51 -10.28
C ASN A 8 -18.81 -0.05 -9.82
N GLY A 9 -18.05 0.27 -8.76
CA GLY A 9 -17.90 1.64 -8.26
C GLY A 9 -19.13 2.20 -7.53
N GLU A 10 -19.98 1.35 -6.96
CA GLU A 10 -21.19 1.74 -6.23
C GLU A 10 -20.89 2.27 -4.80
N PHE A 11 -19.91 3.16 -4.69
CA PHE A 11 -19.30 3.55 -3.41
C PHE A 11 -20.27 4.19 -2.41
N VAL A 12 -21.23 4.99 -2.90
CA VAL A 12 -22.23 5.62 -2.02
C VAL A 12 -23.04 4.58 -1.27
N SER A 13 -23.49 3.53 -1.97
CA SER A 13 -24.26 2.46 -1.36
C SER A 13 -23.42 1.66 -0.36
N LEU A 14 -22.14 1.41 -0.68
CA LEU A 14 -21.22 0.69 0.21
C LEU A 14 -20.97 1.46 1.50
N VAL A 15 -20.76 2.78 1.40
CA VAL A 15 -20.57 3.66 2.55
C VAL A 15 -21.82 3.71 3.44
N GLN A 16 -23.02 3.68 2.86
CA GLN A 16 -24.27 3.64 3.63
C GLN A 16 -24.43 2.37 4.45
N ASP A 17 -23.87 1.26 3.99
CA ASP A 17 -23.91 -0.03 4.70
C ASP A 17 -22.82 -0.16 5.77
N MET A 18 -21.89 0.79 5.88
CA MET A 18 -20.82 0.78 6.88
C MET A 18 -21.33 1.21 8.25
N THR A 19 -20.79 0.57 9.28
CA THR A 19 -20.85 1.08 10.64
C THR A 19 -19.92 2.29 10.80
N PRO A 20 -20.14 3.17 11.79
CA PRO A 20 -19.24 4.28 12.05
C PRO A 20 -17.78 3.86 12.31
N ALA A 21 -17.56 2.67 12.89
CA ALA A 21 -16.22 2.12 13.11
C ALA A 21 -15.54 1.78 11.78
N GLU A 22 -16.21 1.01 10.91
CA GLU A 22 -15.69 0.66 9.58
C GLU A 22 -15.41 1.88 8.71
N LEU A 23 -16.24 2.93 8.84
CA LEU A 23 -16.01 4.20 8.17
C LEU A 23 -14.72 4.87 8.70
N GLY A 24 -14.53 4.91 10.01
CA GLY A 24 -13.33 5.44 10.65
C GLY A 24 -12.06 4.70 10.25
N ASP A 25 -12.15 3.37 10.15
CA ASP A 25 -11.05 2.50 9.74
C ASP A 25 -10.63 2.79 8.29
N ILE A 26 -11.57 2.89 7.35
CA ILE A 26 -11.27 3.20 5.94
C ILE A 26 -10.69 4.60 5.73
N LEU A 27 -11.05 5.56 6.59
CA LEU A 27 -10.47 6.92 6.56
C LEU A 27 -9.05 6.98 7.14
N SER A 28 -8.57 5.86 7.68
CA SER A 28 -7.23 5.70 8.24
C SER A 28 -6.42 4.72 7.39
N GLY A 29 -5.11 4.95 7.30
CA GLY A 29 -4.22 3.98 6.66
C GLY A 29 -4.01 2.74 7.54
N HIS A 30 -3.98 1.55 6.94
CA HIS A 30 -3.47 0.33 7.54
C HIS A 30 -1.94 0.31 7.43
N GLY A 31 -1.26 0.69 8.51
CA GLY A 31 0.19 0.83 8.51
C GLY A 31 0.64 1.98 7.61
N MET A 32 1.78 1.82 6.92
CA MET A 32 2.39 2.91 6.15
C MET A 32 1.88 3.01 4.70
N TRP A 33 1.43 1.89 4.12
CA TRP A 33 1.29 1.76 2.67
C TRP A 33 -0.04 1.16 2.22
N LYS A 34 -0.99 0.93 3.13
CA LYS A 34 -2.25 0.26 2.78
C LYS A 34 -3.46 1.01 3.30
N THR A 35 -4.60 0.84 2.66
CA THR A 35 -5.90 1.14 3.27
C THR A 35 -6.35 -0.02 4.14
N GLU A 36 -7.26 0.25 5.08
CA GLU A 36 -7.98 -0.82 5.78
C GLU A 36 -8.85 -1.63 4.80
N ALA A 37 -9.00 -2.92 5.11
CA ALA A 37 -9.91 -3.80 4.40
C ALA A 37 -11.26 -3.85 5.14
N ASN A 38 -12.36 -3.94 4.39
CA ASN A 38 -13.67 -4.27 4.95
C ASN A 38 -14.13 -5.62 4.37
N GLU A 39 -13.81 -6.70 5.08
CA GLU A 39 -14.11 -8.07 4.64
C GLU A 39 -15.62 -8.31 4.50
N ARG A 40 -16.44 -7.71 5.37
CA ARG A 40 -17.90 -7.86 5.38
C ARG A 40 -18.53 -7.31 4.10
N LEU A 41 -18.05 -6.16 3.63
CA LEU A 41 -18.51 -5.52 2.38
C LEU A 41 -17.70 -5.94 1.16
N GLY A 42 -16.74 -6.85 1.32
CA GLY A 42 -15.87 -7.33 0.23
C GLY A 42 -14.95 -6.25 -0.34
N ILE A 43 -14.55 -5.27 0.48
CA ILE A 43 -13.60 -4.21 0.09
C ILE A 43 -12.19 -4.67 0.48
N PRO A 44 -11.28 -4.88 -0.49
CA PRO A 44 -9.91 -5.30 -0.19
C PRO A 44 -9.08 -4.14 0.36
N ASN A 45 -7.95 -4.46 0.99
CA ASN A 45 -6.91 -3.46 1.21
C ASN A 45 -6.30 -3.03 -0.14
N MET A 46 -5.98 -1.75 -0.25
CA MET A 46 -5.29 -1.20 -1.43
C MET A 46 -3.87 -0.80 -1.04
N VAL A 47 -2.89 -1.25 -1.80
CA VAL A 47 -1.47 -0.88 -1.60
C VAL A 47 -1.17 0.42 -2.34
N MET A 48 -0.61 1.39 -1.62
CA MET A 48 -0.15 2.69 -2.11
C MET A 48 1.38 2.74 -1.96
N THR A 49 2.07 3.32 -2.94
CA THR A 49 3.55 3.41 -2.93
C THR A 49 3.98 4.68 -3.66
N ASP A 50 4.99 5.38 -3.13
CA ASP A 50 5.56 6.55 -3.78
C ASP A 50 6.21 6.17 -5.12
N GLY A 51 6.26 7.09 -6.08
CA GLY A 51 7.01 6.79 -7.29
C GLY A 51 7.11 7.82 -8.41
N THR A 52 7.38 9.10 -8.10
CA THR A 52 7.54 10.16 -9.11
C THR A 52 8.49 9.78 -10.26
N TYR A 53 9.51 8.98 -9.98
CA TYR A 53 10.49 8.49 -10.98
C TYR A 53 10.63 6.96 -10.98
N GLY A 54 9.59 6.25 -10.55
CA GLY A 54 9.58 4.78 -10.46
C GLY A 54 9.08 4.29 -9.10
N VAL A 55 8.50 3.09 -9.10
CA VAL A 55 7.80 2.51 -7.94
C VAL A 55 8.77 2.24 -6.78
N ARG A 56 8.48 2.81 -5.61
CA ARG A 56 9.29 2.68 -4.41
C ARG A 56 8.76 1.60 -3.48
N TYR A 57 9.16 0.36 -3.78
CA TYR A 57 8.62 -0.83 -3.11
C TYR A 57 9.53 -1.37 -2.01
N SER A 58 9.04 -1.37 -0.76
CA SER A 58 9.67 -2.04 0.38
C SER A 58 8.97 -3.35 0.68
N ILE A 59 9.64 -4.49 0.47
CA ILE A 59 9.07 -5.82 0.74
C ILE A 59 8.69 -5.95 2.22
N GLN A 60 9.54 -5.47 3.13
CA GLN A 60 9.29 -5.62 4.57
C GLN A 60 8.06 -4.82 5.02
N GLN A 61 7.93 -3.59 4.57
CA GLN A 61 6.84 -2.72 4.99
C GLN A 61 5.52 -3.01 4.28
N ILE A 62 5.57 -3.53 3.04
CA ILE A 62 4.38 -3.78 2.23
C ILE A 62 3.96 -5.26 2.33
N ASP A 63 4.85 -6.21 2.03
CA ASP A 63 4.53 -7.64 2.00
C ASP A 63 4.50 -8.24 3.43
N GLN A 64 5.35 -7.77 4.34
CA GLN A 64 5.44 -8.30 5.71
C GLN A 64 4.70 -7.44 6.75
N ASP A 65 4.05 -6.36 6.30
CA ASP A 65 3.26 -5.45 7.15
C ASP A 65 4.02 -4.87 8.35
N GLU A 66 5.33 -4.68 8.19
CA GLU A 66 6.15 -4.13 9.25
C GLU A 66 5.68 -2.70 9.58
N LYS A 67 5.27 -2.48 10.84
CA LYS A 67 4.81 -1.17 11.31
C LYS A 67 5.90 -0.13 11.11
N GLY A 68 5.60 0.88 10.30
CA GLY A 68 6.48 2.04 10.17
C GLY A 68 6.59 2.78 11.50
N GLY A 69 7.81 2.99 11.98
CA GLY A 69 8.07 3.86 13.13
C GLY A 69 8.66 3.20 14.37
N GLN A 70 8.93 1.89 14.37
CA GLN A 70 9.74 1.29 15.44
C GLN A 70 11.18 1.80 15.41
N ASP A 71 11.68 2.22 14.23
CA ASP A 71 12.90 3.00 14.03
C ASP A 71 12.71 4.00 12.88
N LEU A 72 12.00 5.11 13.13
CA LEU A 72 11.75 6.18 12.14
C LEU A 72 13.00 6.63 11.36
N PRO A 73 14.19 6.80 11.96
CA PRO A 73 15.38 7.22 11.23
C PRO A 73 15.87 6.15 10.25
N VAL A 74 15.81 4.88 10.64
CA VAL A 74 16.22 3.75 9.80
C VAL A 74 15.25 3.56 8.65
N SER A 75 13.94 3.66 8.92
CA SER A 75 12.89 3.64 7.91
C SER A 75 13.09 4.78 6.90
N LEU A 76 13.12 6.04 7.34
CA LEU A 76 13.30 7.22 6.47
C LEU A 76 14.62 7.20 5.69
N THR A 77 15.69 6.68 6.29
CA THR A 77 16.96 6.46 5.56
C THR A 77 16.77 5.41 4.48
N SER A 78 16.12 4.28 4.77
CA SER A 78 15.82 3.25 3.78
C SER A 78 14.98 3.80 2.61
N LEU A 79 14.15 4.81 2.89
CA LEU A 79 13.29 5.46 1.93
C LEU A 79 14.04 6.43 1.01
N THR A 80 15.01 7.16 1.54
CA THR A 80 15.76 8.22 0.84
C THR A 80 17.09 7.76 0.26
N SER A 81 17.55 6.57 0.66
CA SER A 81 18.79 5.97 0.20
C SER A 81 18.66 5.35 -1.18
N GLY A 82 19.57 5.69 -2.09
CA GLY A 82 19.69 4.97 -3.36
C GLY A 82 19.96 3.46 -3.17
N PRO A 83 19.67 2.62 -4.18
CA PRO A 83 19.69 1.15 -4.09
C PRO A 83 21.01 0.54 -3.61
N LYS A 84 22.15 1.23 -3.81
CA LYS A 84 23.46 0.80 -3.32
C LYS A 84 23.59 0.84 -1.79
N MET A 85 22.98 1.82 -1.13
CA MET A 85 23.08 2.00 0.33
C MET A 85 22.10 1.10 1.09
N LEU A 86 21.01 0.66 0.44
CA LEU A 86 20.03 -0.26 1.00
C LEU A 86 20.54 -1.70 1.11
N LYS A 87 21.28 -2.16 0.09
CA LYS A 87 21.88 -3.50 0.01
C LYS A 87 22.86 -3.78 1.16
N TRP A 88 23.49 -2.73 1.70
CA TRP A 88 24.37 -2.78 2.86
C TRP A 88 23.62 -2.98 4.19
N ARG A 89 22.37 -2.51 4.30
CA ARG A 89 21.55 -2.57 5.53
C ARG A 89 20.59 -3.75 5.59
N GLY A 90 20.71 -4.71 4.67
CA GLY A 90 19.86 -5.92 4.65
C GLY A 90 18.43 -5.72 4.14
N ALA A 91 18.04 -4.50 3.75
CA ALA A 91 16.74 -4.24 3.15
C ALA A 91 16.75 -4.60 1.65
N ARG A 92 15.83 -5.47 1.26
CA ARG A 92 15.66 -5.95 -0.12
C ARG A 92 14.61 -5.10 -0.83
N MET A 93 15.04 -4.23 -1.73
CA MET A 93 14.15 -3.63 -2.73
C MET A 93 13.95 -4.61 -3.89
N LYS A 94 12.72 -4.73 -4.38
CA LYS A 94 12.52 -5.30 -5.72
C LYS A 94 13.08 -4.28 -6.71
N PRO A 95 13.93 -4.69 -7.68
CA PRO A 95 14.30 -3.79 -8.77
C PRO A 95 13.01 -3.33 -9.44
N ALA A 96 12.92 -2.03 -9.77
CA ALA A 96 11.79 -1.45 -10.49
C ALA A 96 11.70 -2.12 -11.86
N THR A 97 11.01 -3.25 -11.90
CA THR A 97 10.68 -3.94 -13.13
C THR A 97 9.38 -3.30 -13.54
N VAL A 98 9.40 -2.50 -14.60
CA VAL A 98 8.20 -1.88 -15.15
C VAL A 98 7.21 -3.02 -15.40
N PRO A 99 6.07 -3.07 -14.69
CA PRO A 99 5.09 -4.11 -14.94
C PRO A 99 4.63 -4.03 -16.39
N GLU A 100 4.39 -5.17 -17.03
CA GLU A 100 4.10 -5.21 -18.47
C GLU A 100 2.88 -4.36 -18.86
N TRP A 101 1.91 -4.22 -17.96
CA TRP A 101 0.75 -3.33 -18.13
C TRP A 101 1.09 -1.83 -18.11
N LEU A 102 2.18 -1.41 -17.45
CA LEU A 102 2.63 -0.01 -17.42
C LEU A 102 3.47 0.35 -18.66
N LYS A 103 4.00 -0.64 -19.39
CA LYS A 103 4.70 -0.44 -20.66
C LYS A 103 3.78 -0.06 -21.82
N LEU A 104 2.47 -0.28 -21.67
CA LEU A 104 1.46 0.06 -22.70
C LEU A 104 1.00 1.52 -22.65
N CYS A 105 1.38 2.27 -21.61
CA CYS A 105 0.99 3.67 -21.41
C CYS A 105 2.10 4.68 -21.74
N LEU A 106 3.22 4.24 -22.32
CA LEU A 106 4.31 5.07 -22.85
C LEU A 106 4.50 4.76 -24.33
#